data_AF-A0A1Z3HQZ7-F1
#
_entry.id   AF-A0A1Z3HQZ7-F1
#
_cell.length_a   1.000
_cell.length_b   1.000
_cell.length_c   1.000
_cell.angle_alpha   90.00
_cell.angle_beta   90.00
_cell.angle_gamma   90.00
#
_symmetry.space_group_name_H-M   'P 1'
#
loop_
_entity.id
_entity.type
_entity.pdbx_description
1 polymer ?
#
loop_
_entity_poly.entity_id
_entity_poly.type
_entity_poly.pdbx_seq_one_letter_code
_entity_poly.pdbx_strand_id
1 'polypeptide(L)'
;MAAAPSPWPEPADRVDQFVARFGNEAYRSLAYHAALPLVLTPELVHYLRIQCLRADHVPWEAEVDLLLSDLCRQVGYELYTMDTQVRAYLLAEIKDDPVWQHRLQEVAQVLISYVSYLSRVDPQRRPRELEAQRLAAMTYLGDEHCQAAVQDIGHRFQHLADQARAEGASDQSIRAELAYLSRITQELAPQLTRHPELVELAQLVQRLLRHPEAVTPADRARTFRVGDADIRPSVFPLRFSSGEDETTPTGMPPLRTLEFETGQFVQPEAGVPALEAQTVEVVTLEFEEANTDSGPISGEPTLVLGVYGWDKVSETKTPNVELDWQEYCDRTTRQVPTPDTWDSILFPQLQQAKQTLIQISSSRYIYLLGNCPLTMSLAIGFTFPYVAGYKFRLKQFTGGEMAFWESSASPSEAQLEVIQEQGTGGSNLIFAIGISVSIWKDVQQFQERNQDQFNALVYAEPKQGTGQRTLKSDKDAVALALHAKELMHLCRQKYEAESIHLIFACPAAFSLFLGQRLNALGLIMAYERTQDGSYQISVILRTG
;
A
#
# COMPACT_ATOMS: atom_id res chain seq x y z
N MET A 1 21.48 -2.02 -37.17
CA MET A 1 21.12 -0.74 -36.53
C MET A 1 21.08 -0.98 -35.04
N ALA A 2 22.07 -0.46 -34.31
CA ALA A 2 22.08 -0.50 -32.85
C ALA A 2 20.92 0.35 -32.33
N ALA A 3 20.11 -0.21 -31.42
CA ALA A 3 19.07 0.54 -30.73
C ALA A 3 19.72 1.70 -29.96
N ALA A 4 19.14 2.89 -30.04
CA ALA A 4 19.57 4.01 -29.22
C ALA A 4 19.48 3.62 -27.73
N PRO A 5 20.49 3.94 -26.90
CA PRO A 5 20.47 3.60 -25.49
C PRO A 5 19.28 4.28 -24.80
N SER A 6 18.55 3.48 -24.02
CA SER A 6 17.46 3.95 -23.16
C SER A 6 18.00 5.03 -22.21
N PRO A 7 17.26 6.15 -21.99
CA PRO A 7 17.68 7.20 -21.06
C PRO A 7 17.58 6.78 -19.57
N TRP A 8 17.18 5.55 -19.29
CA TRP A 8 17.05 4.99 -17.95
C TRP A 8 18.26 4.10 -17.64
N PRO A 9 18.85 4.18 -16.42
CA PRO A 9 19.95 3.30 -16.02
C PRO A 9 19.54 1.83 -16.20
N GLU A 10 20.49 0.98 -16.61
CA GLU A 10 20.17 -0.43 -16.81
C GLU A 10 19.65 -1.05 -15.50
N PRO A 11 18.77 -2.07 -15.56
CA PRO A 11 18.25 -2.74 -14.36
C PRO A 11 19.36 -3.20 -13.40
N ALA A 12 20.51 -3.62 -13.94
CA ALA A 12 21.69 -3.98 -13.16
C ALA A 12 22.25 -2.79 -12.37
N ASP A 13 22.45 -1.64 -13.03
CA ASP A 13 22.97 -0.42 -12.40
C ASP A 13 22.05 0.04 -11.26
N ARG A 14 20.73 -0.03 -11.43
CA ARG A 14 19.76 0.34 -10.39
C ARG A 14 19.89 -0.55 -9.15
N VAL A 15 20.00 -1.86 -9.34
CA VAL A 15 20.17 -2.82 -8.23
C VAL A 15 21.51 -2.61 -7.54
N ASP A 16 22.59 -2.44 -8.30
CA ASP A 16 23.92 -2.26 -7.74
C ASP A 16 24.05 -0.92 -7.01
N GLN A 17 23.46 0.16 -7.52
CA GLN A 17 23.36 1.45 -6.81
C GLN A 17 22.58 1.31 -5.50
N PHE A 18 21.46 0.59 -5.50
CA PHE A 18 20.67 0.32 -4.30
C PHE A 18 21.49 -0.42 -3.24
N VAL A 19 22.20 -1.49 -3.61
CA VAL A 19 23.04 -2.26 -2.68
C VAL A 19 24.24 -1.43 -2.20
N ALA A 20 24.90 -0.70 -3.10
CA ALA A 20 26.05 0.14 -2.78
C ALA A 20 25.69 1.29 -1.83
N ARG A 21 24.47 1.85 -1.94
CA ARG A 21 23.98 2.90 -1.04
C ARG A 21 24.01 2.48 0.42
N PHE A 22 23.72 1.22 0.72
CA PHE A 22 23.66 0.71 2.09
C PHE A 22 24.90 -0.12 2.49
N GLY A 23 25.79 -0.40 1.52
CA GLY A 23 27.06 -1.13 1.77
C GLY A 23 26.87 -2.54 2.32
N ASN A 24 25.71 -3.17 2.07
CA ASN A 24 25.34 -4.45 2.67
C ASN A 24 24.71 -5.40 1.63
N GLU A 25 25.41 -6.48 1.29
CA GLU A 25 24.96 -7.50 0.33
C GLU A 25 23.64 -8.18 0.73
N ALA A 26 23.26 -8.13 2.01
CA ALA A 26 21.98 -8.64 2.49
C ALA A 26 20.78 -7.92 1.83
N TYR A 27 20.95 -6.67 1.39
CA TYR A 27 19.93 -5.94 0.62
C TYR A 27 19.67 -6.59 -0.75
N ARG A 28 20.71 -7.13 -1.39
CA ARG A 28 20.58 -7.87 -2.65
C ARG A 28 19.80 -9.17 -2.44
N SER A 29 20.07 -9.85 -1.32
CA SER A 29 19.30 -11.04 -0.91
C SER A 29 17.82 -10.73 -0.71
N LEU A 30 17.49 -9.62 -0.02
CA LEU A 30 16.10 -9.17 0.11
C LEU A 30 15.45 -8.87 -1.24
N ALA A 31 16.16 -8.19 -2.15
CA ALA A 31 15.68 -7.88 -3.48
C ALA A 31 15.34 -9.15 -4.29
N TYR A 32 16.17 -10.21 -4.23
CA TYR A 32 15.86 -11.50 -4.86
C TYR A 32 14.56 -12.12 -4.34
N HIS A 33 14.35 -12.09 -3.01
CA HIS A 33 13.15 -12.65 -2.40
C HIS A 33 11.90 -11.82 -2.74
N ALA A 34 12.03 -10.50 -2.77
CA ALA A 34 10.96 -9.58 -3.12
C ALA A 34 10.65 -9.53 -4.63
N ALA A 35 11.50 -10.09 -5.49
CA ALA A 35 11.23 -10.21 -6.92
C ALA A 35 10.20 -11.31 -7.25
N LEU A 36 9.99 -12.28 -6.35
CA LEU A 36 9.05 -13.36 -6.59
C LEU A 36 7.57 -12.89 -6.52
N PRO A 37 7.12 -12.19 -5.45
CA PRO A 37 5.77 -11.65 -5.39
C PRO A 37 5.49 -10.63 -6.50
N LEU A 38 4.28 -10.67 -7.08
CA LEU A 38 3.84 -9.68 -8.07
C LEU A 38 3.45 -8.34 -7.43
N VAL A 39 2.97 -8.39 -6.19
CA VAL A 39 2.58 -7.24 -5.39
C VAL A 39 3.25 -7.38 -4.03
N LEU A 40 3.83 -6.30 -3.54
CA LEU A 40 4.50 -6.22 -2.26
C LEU A 40 3.65 -5.35 -1.33
N THR A 41 3.51 -5.79 -0.09
CA THR A 41 3.05 -4.96 1.02
C THR A 41 4.15 -4.94 2.08
N PRO A 42 4.18 -3.92 2.96
CA PRO A 42 5.14 -3.87 4.06
C PRO A 42 5.10 -5.16 4.89
N GLU A 43 3.91 -5.65 5.23
CA GLU A 43 3.72 -6.89 6.00
C GLU A 43 4.27 -8.12 5.27
N LEU A 44 4.15 -8.15 3.94
CA LEU A 44 4.67 -9.26 3.16
C LEU A 44 6.19 -9.24 3.13
N VAL A 45 6.82 -8.08 2.90
CA VAL A 45 8.28 -7.94 2.91
C VAL A 45 8.83 -8.29 4.29
N HIS A 46 8.16 -7.83 5.36
CA HIS A 46 8.45 -8.22 6.74
C HIS A 46 8.39 -9.72 6.95
N TYR A 47 7.31 -10.35 6.49
CA TYR A 47 7.14 -11.79 6.62
C TYR A 47 8.21 -12.57 5.86
N LEU A 48 8.56 -12.14 4.65
CA LEU A 48 9.66 -12.73 3.87
C LEU A 48 11.00 -12.60 4.59
N ARG A 49 11.30 -11.43 5.15
CA ARG A 49 12.55 -11.24 5.90
C ARG A 49 12.62 -12.17 7.12
N ILE A 50 11.53 -12.24 7.89
CA ILE A 50 11.48 -13.08 9.09
C ILE A 50 11.48 -14.56 8.78
N GLN A 51 10.87 -15.02 7.68
CA GLN A 51 10.77 -16.46 7.42
C GLN A 51 11.92 -16.99 6.56
N CYS A 52 12.40 -16.23 5.58
CA CYS A 52 13.35 -16.70 4.59
C CYS A 52 14.78 -16.15 4.79
N LEU A 53 14.94 -14.97 5.39
CA LEU A 53 16.22 -14.24 5.40
C LEU A 53 16.88 -14.13 6.78
N ARG A 54 16.46 -14.93 7.77
CA ARG A 54 17.06 -14.90 9.12
C ARG A 54 18.57 -15.17 9.12
N ALA A 55 19.03 -16.09 8.28
CA ALA A 55 20.44 -16.46 8.19
C ALA A 55 21.29 -15.38 7.50
N ASP A 56 20.67 -14.55 6.66
CA ASP A 56 21.34 -13.54 5.85
C ASP A 56 21.51 -12.20 6.60
N HIS A 57 21.06 -12.14 7.88
CA HIS A 57 21.20 -10.96 8.77
C HIS A 57 20.69 -9.65 8.15
N VAL A 58 19.61 -9.75 7.37
CA VAL A 58 18.99 -8.58 6.73
C VAL A 58 18.45 -7.63 7.81
N PRO A 59 18.90 -6.36 7.84
CA PRO A 59 18.39 -5.37 8.79
C PRO A 59 16.91 -5.08 8.52
N TRP A 60 16.17 -4.64 9.54
CA TRP A 60 14.73 -4.40 9.38
C TRP A 60 14.47 -3.14 8.53
N GLU A 61 15.38 -2.18 8.54
CA GLU A 61 15.37 -0.98 7.71
C GLU A 61 15.32 -1.31 6.21
N ALA A 62 15.97 -2.41 5.81
CA ALA A 62 16.04 -2.86 4.42
C ALA A 62 14.66 -3.09 3.79
N GLU A 63 13.67 -3.46 4.59
CA GLU A 63 12.30 -3.65 4.11
C GLU A 63 11.74 -2.35 3.52
N VAL A 64 11.89 -1.26 4.26
CA VAL A 64 11.39 0.05 3.84
C VAL A 64 12.28 0.64 2.78
N ASP A 65 13.59 0.52 2.94
CA ASP A 65 14.54 1.02 1.95
C ASP A 65 14.29 0.41 0.58
N LEU A 66 13.95 -0.90 0.51
CA LEU A 66 13.55 -1.55 -0.73
C LEU A 66 12.24 -0.97 -1.27
N LEU A 67 11.19 -0.91 -0.46
CA LEU A 67 9.86 -0.47 -0.90
C LEU A 67 9.84 0.98 -1.41
N LEU A 68 10.68 1.83 -0.83
CA LEU A 68 10.77 3.26 -1.20
C LEU A 68 11.92 3.56 -2.16
N SER A 69 12.72 2.55 -2.54
CA SER A 69 13.76 2.69 -3.56
C SER A 69 13.18 2.82 -4.96
N ASP A 70 14.02 3.25 -5.88
CA ASP A 70 13.69 3.25 -7.31
C ASP A 70 13.43 1.84 -7.87
N LEU A 71 13.70 0.75 -7.14
CA LEU A 71 13.38 -0.62 -7.61
C LEU A 71 11.88 -0.92 -7.54
N CYS A 72 11.14 -0.19 -6.70
CA CYS A 72 9.73 -0.37 -6.46
C CYS A 72 8.94 0.88 -6.84
N ARG A 73 7.67 0.67 -7.20
CA ARG A 73 6.70 1.76 -7.38
C ARG A 73 5.46 1.47 -6.57
N GLN A 74 4.91 2.50 -5.94
CA GLN A 74 3.63 2.41 -5.27
C GLN A 74 2.51 2.40 -6.33
N VAL A 75 1.62 1.41 -6.25
CA VAL A 75 0.47 1.23 -7.17
C VAL A 75 -0.87 1.39 -6.48
N GLY A 76 -0.87 1.56 -5.16
CA GLY A 76 -2.03 1.80 -4.32
C GLY A 76 -1.62 2.00 -2.87
N TYR A 77 -2.61 2.19 -2.00
CA TYR A 77 -2.34 2.34 -0.56
C TYR A 77 -1.68 1.07 0.01
N GLU A 78 -0.42 1.19 0.46
CA GLU A 78 0.40 0.07 0.97
C GLU A 78 0.64 -1.05 -0.04
N LEU A 79 0.51 -0.74 -1.33
CA LEU A 79 0.71 -1.67 -2.42
C LEU A 79 1.85 -1.18 -3.29
N TYR A 80 2.88 -2.01 -3.40
CA TYR A 80 4.07 -1.76 -4.18
C TYR A 80 4.24 -2.84 -5.23
N THR A 81 4.83 -2.50 -6.36
CA THR A 81 5.27 -3.49 -7.36
C THR A 81 6.72 -3.21 -7.68
N MET A 82 7.54 -4.26 -7.75
CA MET A 82 8.88 -4.14 -8.29
C MET A 82 8.80 -3.82 -9.79
N ASP A 83 9.70 -2.95 -10.26
CA ASP A 83 9.83 -2.64 -11.69
C ASP A 83 10.00 -3.92 -12.51
N THR A 84 9.25 -4.04 -13.61
CA THR A 84 9.20 -5.27 -14.42
C THR A 84 10.57 -5.67 -14.97
N GLN A 85 11.41 -4.71 -15.35
CA GLN A 85 12.74 -4.98 -15.89
C GLN A 85 13.73 -5.37 -14.77
N VAL A 86 13.66 -4.68 -13.62
CA VAL A 86 14.43 -5.02 -12.43
C VAL A 86 14.10 -6.42 -11.93
N ARG A 87 12.80 -6.74 -11.83
CA ARG A 87 12.32 -8.07 -11.45
C ARG A 87 12.83 -9.15 -12.39
N ALA A 88 12.72 -8.92 -13.71
CA ALA A 88 13.20 -9.87 -14.71
C ALA A 88 14.72 -10.10 -14.60
N TYR A 89 15.49 -9.04 -14.37
CA TYR A 89 16.93 -9.10 -14.16
C TYR A 89 17.28 -9.93 -12.91
N LEU A 90 16.71 -9.60 -11.75
CA LEU A 90 16.96 -10.29 -10.48
C LEU A 90 16.66 -11.79 -10.56
N LEU A 91 15.55 -12.15 -11.21
CA LEU A 91 15.16 -13.56 -11.40
C LEU A 91 16.04 -14.29 -12.42
N ALA A 92 16.52 -13.59 -13.46
CA ALA A 92 17.41 -14.18 -14.45
C ALA A 92 18.81 -14.47 -13.87
N GLU A 93 19.31 -13.58 -13.02
CA GLU A 93 20.63 -13.70 -12.40
C GLU A 93 20.76 -14.96 -11.53
N ILE A 94 19.69 -15.33 -10.80
CA ILE A 94 19.68 -16.49 -9.89
C ILE A 94 19.11 -17.77 -10.51
N LYS A 95 18.68 -17.73 -11.78
CA LYS A 95 17.94 -18.83 -12.42
C LYS A 95 18.72 -20.13 -12.46
N ASP A 96 20.02 -20.05 -12.72
CA ASP A 96 20.89 -21.21 -12.93
C ASP A 96 21.60 -21.67 -11.64
N ASP A 97 21.37 -20.99 -10.50
CA ASP A 97 21.95 -21.36 -9.21
C ASP A 97 21.03 -22.33 -8.44
N PRO A 98 21.47 -23.58 -8.17
CA PRO A 98 20.67 -24.56 -7.43
C PRO A 98 20.28 -24.14 -6.01
N VAL A 99 21.13 -23.36 -5.33
CA VAL A 99 20.86 -22.87 -3.97
C VAL A 99 19.69 -21.89 -4.00
N TRP A 100 19.68 -21.00 -4.99
CA TRP A 100 18.60 -20.02 -5.15
C TRP A 100 17.30 -20.65 -5.63
N GLN A 101 17.34 -21.71 -6.44
CA GLN A 101 16.13 -22.45 -6.79
C GLN A 101 15.42 -23.01 -5.54
N HIS A 102 16.17 -23.56 -4.58
CA HIS A 102 15.61 -24.02 -3.31
C HIS A 102 15.05 -22.85 -2.48
N ARG A 103 15.79 -21.74 -2.36
CA ARG A 103 15.32 -20.55 -1.64
C ARG A 103 14.04 -19.96 -2.25
N LEU A 104 13.91 -19.92 -3.58
CA LEU A 104 12.70 -19.45 -4.26
C LEU A 104 11.49 -20.37 -4.01
N GLN A 105 11.71 -21.68 -3.89
CA GLN A 105 10.65 -22.63 -3.48
C GLN A 105 10.18 -22.35 -2.05
N GLU A 106 11.10 -22.07 -1.12
CA GLU A 106 10.73 -21.67 0.25
C GLU A 106 9.90 -20.38 0.25
N VAL A 107 10.32 -19.37 -0.50
CA VAL A 107 9.57 -18.11 -0.67
C VAL A 107 8.17 -18.37 -1.23
N ALA A 108 8.06 -19.19 -2.26
CA ALA A 108 6.78 -19.54 -2.86
C ALA A 108 5.84 -20.25 -1.87
N GLN A 109 6.38 -21.16 -1.04
CA GLN A 109 5.61 -21.83 0.00
C GLN A 109 5.10 -20.85 1.06
N VAL A 110 5.98 -19.93 1.51
CA VAL A 110 5.66 -18.85 2.45
C VAL A 110 4.57 -17.95 1.88
N LEU A 111 4.63 -17.60 0.59
CA LEU A 111 3.59 -16.80 -0.08
C LEU A 111 2.25 -17.51 -0.14
N ILE A 112 2.21 -18.81 -0.48
CA ILE A 112 0.95 -19.55 -0.48
C ILE A 112 0.33 -19.58 0.91
N SER A 113 1.14 -19.83 1.96
CA SER A 113 0.67 -19.79 3.34
C SER A 113 0.15 -18.41 3.75
N TYR A 114 0.86 -17.34 3.36
CA TYR A 114 0.48 -15.96 3.62
C TYR A 114 -0.84 -15.58 2.93
N VAL A 115 -0.96 -15.84 1.63
CA VAL A 115 -2.18 -15.60 0.84
C VAL A 115 -3.35 -16.39 1.42
N SER A 116 -3.16 -17.68 1.73
CA SER A 116 -4.19 -18.53 2.32
C SER A 116 -4.66 -18.03 3.68
N TYR A 117 -3.76 -17.47 4.49
CA TYR A 117 -4.10 -16.83 5.75
C TYR A 117 -4.94 -15.57 5.52
N LEU A 118 -4.52 -14.68 4.62
CA LEU A 118 -5.25 -13.45 4.30
C LEU A 118 -6.66 -13.71 3.79
N SER A 119 -6.83 -14.69 2.89
CA SER A 119 -8.16 -15.06 2.36
C SER A 119 -9.12 -15.57 3.45
N ARG A 120 -8.62 -16.10 4.58
CA ARG A 120 -9.46 -16.54 5.70
C ARG A 120 -9.82 -15.41 6.64
N VAL A 121 -8.91 -14.47 6.86
CA VAL A 121 -9.07 -13.37 7.83
C VAL A 121 -9.92 -12.24 7.26
N ASP A 122 -9.80 -11.97 5.95
CA ASP A 122 -10.58 -10.93 5.28
C ASP A 122 -10.95 -11.35 3.84
N PRO A 123 -11.97 -12.22 3.68
CA PRO A 123 -12.33 -12.79 2.37
C PRO A 123 -12.76 -11.76 1.32
N GLN A 124 -13.16 -10.56 1.77
CA GLN A 124 -13.64 -9.47 0.91
C GLN A 124 -12.46 -8.61 0.40
N ARG A 125 -11.27 -8.75 0.98
CA ARG A 125 -10.13 -7.88 0.66
C ARG A 125 -9.33 -8.40 -0.52
N ARG A 126 -9.48 -7.71 -1.66
CA ARG A 126 -8.63 -7.82 -2.87
C ARG A 126 -8.45 -9.26 -3.37
N PRO A 127 -9.56 -9.99 -3.68
CA PRO A 127 -9.51 -11.40 -4.08
C PRO A 127 -8.65 -11.65 -5.33
N ARG A 128 -8.63 -10.70 -6.28
CA ARG A 128 -7.82 -10.78 -7.50
C ARG A 128 -6.31 -10.72 -7.21
N GLU A 129 -5.86 -9.80 -6.37
CA GLU A 129 -4.42 -9.69 -6.05
C GLU A 129 -3.89 -10.92 -5.33
N LEU A 130 -4.67 -11.44 -4.37
CA LEU A 130 -4.35 -12.67 -3.66
C LEU A 130 -4.27 -13.87 -4.61
N GLU A 131 -5.20 -13.96 -5.56
CA GLU A 131 -5.18 -15.01 -6.57
C GLU A 131 -3.97 -14.90 -7.50
N ALA A 132 -3.66 -13.69 -7.98
CA ALA A 132 -2.48 -13.44 -8.82
C ALA A 132 -1.18 -13.87 -8.11
N GLN A 133 -1.06 -13.53 -6.82
CA GLN A 133 0.08 -13.95 -6.00
C GLN A 133 0.12 -15.48 -5.82
N ARG A 134 -1.03 -16.13 -5.59
CA ARG A 134 -1.10 -17.61 -5.47
C ARG A 134 -0.60 -18.28 -6.76
N LEU A 135 -1.12 -17.85 -7.91
CA LEU A 135 -0.72 -18.39 -9.21
C LEU A 135 0.77 -18.17 -9.45
N ALA A 136 1.28 -16.97 -9.15
CA ALA A 136 2.70 -16.67 -9.27
C ALA A 136 3.55 -17.61 -8.41
N ALA A 137 3.22 -17.79 -7.13
CA ALA A 137 3.94 -18.68 -6.24
C ALA A 137 3.93 -20.14 -6.71
N MET A 138 2.79 -20.65 -7.22
CA MET A 138 2.69 -22.01 -7.73
C MET A 138 3.65 -22.32 -8.88
N THR A 139 4.01 -21.32 -9.71
CA THR A 139 4.98 -21.52 -10.80
C THR A 139 6.40 -21.84 -10.32
N TYR A 140 6.71 -21.59 -9.04
CA TYR A 140 8.04 -21.86 -8.46
C TYR A 140 8.11 -23.15 -7.63
N LEU A 141 6.98 -23.80 -7.30
CA LEU A 141 6.90 -25.00 -6.44
C LEU A 141 7.09 -26.33 -7.20
N GLY A 142 7.71 -26.28 -8.38
CA GLY A 142 7.98 -27.43 -9.23
C GLY A 142 6.89 -27.71 -10.27
N ASP A 143 7.10 -28.78 -11.04
CA ASP A 143 6.37 -29.03 -12.28
C ASP A 143 4.89 -29.32 -12.07
N GLU A 144 4.52 -30.05 -11.02
CA GLU A 144 3.14 -30.39 -10.71
C GLU A 144 2.30 -29.15 -10.34
N HIS A 145 2.83 -28.29 -9.47
CA HIS A 145 2.17 -27.04 -9.06
C HIS A 145 2.13 -26.03 -10.20
N CYS A 146 3.19 -25.94 -11.01
CA CYS A 146 3.20 -25.11 -12.20
C CYS A 146 2.15 -25.59 -13.21
N GLN A 147 2.02 -26.90 -13.41
CA GLN A 147 1.00 -27.48 -14.29
C GLN A 147 -0.41 -27.20 -13.77
N ALA A 148 -0.65 -27.31 -12.46
CA ALA A 148 -1.92 -26.95 -11.84
C ALA A 148 -2.26 -25.47 -12.05
N ALA A 149 -1.28 -24.56 -11.91
CA ALA A 149 -1.49 -23.13 -12.18
C ALA A 149 -1.83 -22.86 -13.67
N VAL A 150 -1.17 -23.56 -14.60
CA VAL A 150 -1.46 -23.49 -16.04
C VAL A 150 -2.87 -23.99 -16.35
N GLN A 151 -3.29 -25.09 -15.71
CA GLN A 151 -4.65 -25.63 -15.83
C GLN A 151 -5.69 -24.67 -15.28
N ASP A 152 -5.47 -24.11 -14.08
CA ASP A 152 -6.35 -23.11 -13.47
C ASP A 152 -6.56 -21.90 -14.40
N ILE A 153 -5.47 -21.35 -14.97
CA ILE A 153 -5.56 -20.22 -15.92
C ILE A 153 -6.29 -20.64 -17.21
N GLY A 154 -5.98 -21.83 -17.75
CA GLY A 154 -6.62 -22.37 -18.94
C GLY A 154 -8.13 -22.57 -18.77
N HIS A 155 -8.56 -23.19 -17.67
CA HIS A 155 -9.98 -23.39 -17.34
C HIS A 155 -10.72 -22.07 -17.19
N ARG A 156 -10.09 -21.02 -16.66
CA ARG A 156 -10.71 -19.70 -16.56
C ARG A 156 -10.89 -19.03 -17.92
N PHE A 157 -9.88 -19.09 -18.80
CA PHE A 157 -10.04 -18.63 -20.18
C PHE A 157 -11.15 -19.40 -20.91
N GLN A 158 -11.24 -20.71 -20.68
CA GLN A 158 -12.28 -21.56 -21.25
C GLN A 158 -13.68 -21.16 -20.73
N HIS A 159 -13.83 -20.98 -19.42
CA HIS A 159 -15.09 -20.55 -18.80
C HIS A 159 -15.55 -19.19 -19.33
N LEU A 160 -14.63 -18.23 -19.51
CA LEU A 160 -14.94 -16.93 -20.13
C LEU A 160 -15.35 -17.07 -21.60
N ALA A 161 -14.72 -17.98 -22.34
CA ALA A 161 -15.11 -18.28 -23.72
C ALA A 161 -16.52 -18.90 -23.77
N ASP A 162 -16.87 -19.78 -22.83
CA ASP A 162 -18.19 -20.39 -22.78
C ASP A 162 -19.27 -19.40 -22.31
N GLN A 163 -18.95 -18.51 -21.36
CA GLN A 163 -19.83 -17.42 -20.96
C GLN A 163 -20.09 -16.43 -22.11
N ALA A 164 -19.07 -16.11 -22.91
CA ALA A 164 -19.24 -15.25 -24.08
C ALA A 164 -20.13 -15.87 -25.17
N ARG A 165 -20.30 -17.20 -25.19
CA ARG A 165 -21.27 -17.89 -26.07
C ARG A 165 -22.69 -17.89 -25.52
N ALA A 166 -22.86 -17.73 -24.22
CA ALA A 166 -24.15 -17.76 -23.55
C ALA A 166 -24.78 -16.35 -23.49
N GLU A 167 -26.07 -16.25 -23.81
CA GLU A 167 -26.81 -14.98 -23.70
C GLU A 167 -27.01 -14.60 -22.22
N GLY A 168 -26.53 -13.42 -21.81
CA GLY A 168 -26.83 -12.83 -20.49
C GLY A 168 -25.65 -12.34 -19.65
N ALA A 169 -24.40 -12.50 -20.10
CA ALA A 169 -23.23 -11.95 -19.41
C ALA A 169 -22.87 -10.54 -19.94
N SER A 170 -22.41 -9.64 -19.05
CA SER A 170 -21.91 -8.32 -19.47
C SER A 170 -20.55 -8.47 -20.17
N ASP A 171 -20.48 -8.09 -21.45
CA ASP A 171 -19.26 -8.07 -22.27
C ASP A 171 -18.12 -7.31 -21.59
N GLN A 172 -18.42 -6.27 -20.80
CA GLN A 172 -17.43 -5.47 -20.09
C GLN A 172 -16.74 -6.25 -18.96
N SER A 173 -17.49 -7.09 -18.24
CA SER A 173 -16.95 -7.95 -17.18
C SER A 173 -16.01 -9.02 -17.75
N ILE A 174 -16.43 -9.66 -18.86
CA ILE A 174 -15.62 -10.66 -19.56
C ILE A 174 -14.31 -10.03 -20.08
N ARG A 175 -14.37 -8.84 -20.68
CA ARG A 175 -13.18 -8.12 -21.17
C ARG A 175 -12.21 -7.76 -20.04
N ALA A 176 -12.71 -7.28 -18.91
CA ALA A 176 -11.88 -6.95 -17.75
C ALA A 176 -11.13 -8.19 -17.23
N GLU A 177 -11.82 -9.33 -17.16
CA GLU A 177 -11.23 -10.59 -16.71
C GLU A 177 -10.21 -11.15 -17.72
N LEU A 178 -10.48 -11.06 -19.02
CA LEU A 178 -9.53 -11.44 -20.07
C LEU A 178 -8.26 -10.57 -20.05
N ALA A 179 -8.40 -9.26 -19.83
CA ALA A 179 -7.27 -8.35 -19.70
C ALA A 179 -6.42 -8.71 -18.48
N TYR A 180 -7.07 -9.03 -17.36
CA TYR A 180 -6.44 -9.46 -16.12
C TYR A 180 -5.64 -10.77 -16.30
N LEU A 181 -6.27 -11.83 -16.82
CA LEU A 181 -5.61 -13.12 -17.06
C LEU A 181 -4.43 -13.00 -18.05
N SER A 182 -4.62 -12.21 -19.11
CA SER A 182 -3.57 -11.99 -20.11
C SER A 182 -2.36 -11.27 -19.52
N ARG A 183 -2.59 -10.29 -18.64
CA ARG A 183 -1.52 -9.55 -17.97
C ARG A 183 -0.71 -10.46 -17.04
N ILE A 184 -1.38 -11.20 -16.16
CA ILE A 184 -0.68 -12.09 -15.20
C ILE A 184 0.10 -13.17 -15.95
N THR A 185 -0.50 -13.78 -16.96
CA THR A 185 0.17 -14.82 -17.75
C THR A 185 1.47 -14.30 -18.39
N GLN A 186 1.48 -13.05 -18.85
CA GLN A 186 2.68 -12.43 -19.40
C GLN A 186 3.71 -12.07 -18.31
N GLU A 187 3.28 -11.61 -17.13
CA GLU A 187 4.17 -11.38 -15.98
C GLU A 187 4.83 -12.68 -15.46
N LEU A 188 4.21 -13.83 -15.75
CA LEU A 188 4.70 -15.18 -15.45
C LEU A 188 5.43 -15.86 -16.64
N ALA A 189 5.55 -15.18 -17.78
CA ALA A 189 6.17 -15.75 -18.98
C ALA A 189 7.59 -16.33 -18.76
N PRO A 190 8.48 -15.73 -17.94
CA PRO A 190 9.81 -16.29 -17.70
C PRO A 190 9.79 -17.67 -17.03
N GLN A 191 8.75 -17.96 -16.24
CA GLN A 191 8.56 -19.24 -15.55
C GLN A 191 7.81 -20.26 -16.42
N LEU A 192 6.96 -19.78 -17.33
CA LEU A 192 6.12 -20.61 -18.22
C LEU A 192 6.83 -21.08 -19.50
N THR A 193 8.17 -21.16 -19.52
CA THR A 193 8.93 -21.58 -20.72
C THR A 193 8.55 -22.96 -21.27
N ARG A 194 8.04 -23.85 -20.42
CA ARG A 194 7.54 -25.19 -20.82
C ARG A 194 6.11 -25.19 -21.37
N HIS A 195 5.41 -24.07 -21.25
CA HIS A 195 4.02 -23.88 -21.70
C HIS A 195 3.88 -22.63 -22.58
N PRO A 196 4.61 -22.54 -23.72
CA PRO A 196 4.58 -21.35 -24.57
C PRO A 196 3.19 -21.06 -25.14
N GLU A 197 2.35 -22.09 -25.33
CA GLU A 197 0.99 -21.95 -25.87
C GLU A 197 0.12 -21.02 -25.02
N LEU A 198 0.26 -21.05 -23.69
CA LEU A 198 -0.49 -20.18 -22.79
C LEU A 198 -0.01 -18.73 -22.89
N VAL A 199 1.30 -18.50 -23.01
CA VAL A 199 1.88 -17.16 -23.18
C VAL A 199 1.49 -16.57 -24.54
N GLU A 200 1.53 -17.37 -25.62
CA GLU A 200 1.07 -16.95 -26.95
C GLU A 200 -0.42 -16.58 -26.95
N LEU A 201 -1.26 -17.39 -26.28
CA LEU A 201 -2.69 -17.08 -26.12
C LEU A 201 -2.88 -15.75 -25.40
N ALA A 202 -2.19 -15.53 -24.27
CA ALA A 202 -2.30 -14.29 -23.51
C ALA A 202 -1.85 -13.05 -24.30
N GLN A 203 -0.76 -13.15 -25.08
CA GLN A 203 -0.30 -12.06 -25.95
C GLN A 203 -1.30 -11.79 -27.07
N LEU A 204 -1.90 -12.82 -27.65
CA LEU A 204 -2.93 -12.69 -28.68
C LEU A 204 -4.18 -12.03 -28.11
N VAL A 205 -4.68 -12.47 -26.95
CA VAL A 205 -5.85 -11.89 -26.28
C VAL A 205 -5.60 -10.43 -25.92
N GLN A 206 -4.42 -10.08 -25.39
CA GLN A 206 -4.10 -8.68 -25.08
C GLN A 206 -4.07 -7.80 -26.34
N ARG A 207 -3.48 -8.29 -27.45
CA ARG A 207 -3.52 -7.57 -28.74
C ARG A 207 -4.96 -7.42 -29.23
N LEU A 208 -5.77 -8.45 -29.10
CA LEU A 208 -7.16 -8.49 -29.51
C LEU A 208 -8.03 -7.51 -28.70
N LEU A 209 -7.71 -7.30 -27.41
CA LEU A 209 -8.37 -6.31 -26.55
C LEU A 209 -7.95 -4.86 -26.83
N ARG A 210 -6.69 -4.62 -27.24
CA ARG A 210 -6.13 -3.28 -27.50
C ARG A 210 -6.37 -2.79 -28.93
N HIS A 211 -6.10 -3.64 -29.91
CA HIS A 211 -6.15 -3.34 -31.35
C HIS A 211 -6.77 -4.51 -32.10
N PRO A 212 -8.10 -4.69 -32.03
CA PRO A 212 -8.75 -5.83 -32.65
C PRO A 212 -8.46 -5.89 -34.16
N GLU A 213 -8.47 -4.76 -34.85
CA GLU A 213 -8.15 -4.62 -36.28
C GLU A 213 -6.76 -5.12 -36.68
N ALA A 214 -5.80 -5.16 -35.75
CA ALA A 214 -4.42 -5.60 -36.02
C ALA A 214 -4.25 -7.13 -35.94
N VAL A 215 -5.28 -7.89 -35.50
CA VAL A 215 -5.21 -9.34 -35.33
C VAL A 215 -5.84 -10.06 -36.52
N THR A 216 -5.08 -10.93 -37.19
CA THR A 216 -5.55 -11.63 -38.39
C THR A 216 -6.71 -12.59 -38.09
N PRO A 217 -7.65 -12.81 -39.04
CA PRO A 217 -8.72 -13.80 -38.89
C PRO A 217 -8.19 -15.23 -38.66
N ALA A 218 -7.03 -15.56 -39.21
CA ALA A 218 -6.38 -16.86 -39.01
C ALA A 218 -5.90 -17.03 -37.55
N ASP A 219 -5.28 -16.01 -36.97
CA ASP A 219 -4.85 -16.05 -35.57
C ASP A 219 -6.05 -16.14 -34.61
N ARG A 220 -7.17 -15.50 -34.94
CA ARG A 220 -8.41 -15.59 -34.15
C ARG A 220 -9.06 -16.97 -34.18
N ALA A 221 -8.95 -17.67 -35.30
CA ALA A 221 -9.50 -19.02 -35.48
C ALA A 221 -8.60 -20.13 -34.94
N ARG A 222 -7.33 -19.83 -34.60
CA ARG A 222 -6.38 -20.78 -34.01
C ARG A 222 -6.92 -21.28 -32.68
N THR A 223 -6.88 -22.60 -32.49
CA THR A 223 -7.19 -23.24 -31.20
C THR A 223 -5.89 -23.39 -30.43
N PHE A 224 -5.87 -22.93 -29.19
CA PHE A 224 -4.74 -23.05 -28.27
C PHE A 224 -5.05 -24.14 -27.25
N ARG A 225 -4.11 -25.05 -27.02
CA ARG A 225 -4.29 -26.16 -26.08
C ARG A 225 -3.53 -25.87 -24.79
N VAL A 226 -4.25 -25.40 -23.78
CA VAL A 226 -3.69 -25.10 -22.46
C VAL A 226 -4.08 -26.21 -21.50
N GLY A 227 -3.17 -27.17 -21.29
CA GLY A 227 -3.47 -28.37 -20.51
C GLY A 227 -4.51 -29.26 -21.20
N ASP A 228 -5.69 -29.37 -20.58
CA ASP A 228 -6.86 -30.09 -21.10
C ASP A 228 -7.94 -29.16 -21.71
N ALA A 229 -7.71 -27.84 -21.73
CA ALA A 229 -8.63 -26.86 -22.31
C ALA A 229 -8.25 -26.47 -23.76
N ASP A 230 -9.25 -26.44 -24.65
CA ASP A 230 -9.12 -26.04 -26.05
C ASP A 230 -9.81 -24.68 -26.29
N ILE A 231 -9.01 -23.61 -26.30
CA ILE A 231 -9.52 -22.24 -26.29
C ILE A 231 -9.41 -21.63 -27.69
N ARG A 232 -10.51 -21.00 -28.16
CA ARG A 232 -10.55 -20.25 -29.43
C ARG A 232 -10.80 -18.76 -29.19
N PRO A 233 -9.83 -17.88 -29.53
CA PRO A 233 -9.96 -16.44 -29.31
C PRO A 233 -11.11 -15.77 -30.05
N SER A 234 -11.57 -16.35 -31.17
CA SER A 234 -12.70 -15.84 -31.97
C SER A 234 -14.02 -15.70 -31.19
N VAL A 235 -14.12 -16.33 -30.04
CA VAL A 235 -15.32 -16.38 -29.20
C VAL A 235 -15.41 -15.17 -28.25
N PHE A 236 -14.28 -14.49 -28.00
CA PHE A 236 -14.25 -13.39 -27.04
C PHE A 236 -14.97 -12.14 -27.57
N PRO A 237 -15.69 -11.42 -26.69
CA PRO A 237 -16.47 -10.25 -27.09
C PRO A 237 -15.55 -9.13 -27.54
N LEU A 238 -15.73 -8.71 -28.79
CA LEU A 238 -14.97 -7.65 -29.47
C LEU A 238 -15.73 -6.34 -29.60
N ARG A 239 -17.04 -6.35 -29.30
CA ARG A 239 -17.89 -5.17 -29.48
C ARG A 239 -17.51 -4.13 -28.43
N PHE A 240 -17.18 -2.95 -28.92
CA PHE A 240 -17.41 -1.73 -28.16
C PHE A 240 -18.92 -1.54 -28.20
N SER A 241 -19.61 -1.58 -27.07
CA SER A 241 -20.91 -0.91 -27.03
C SER A 241 -20.61 0.58 -27.10
N SER A 242 -20.49 1.13 -28.30
CA SER A 242 -21.02 2.46 -28.53
C SER A 242 -22.52 2.30 -28.34
N GLY A 243 -22.97 2.43 -27.10
CA GLY A 243 -24.39 2.52 -26.82
C GLY A 243 -24.87 3.78 -27.54
N GLU A 244 -25.55 3.61 -28.66
CA GLU A 244 -26.49 4.59 -29.20
C GLU A 244 -27.77 4.68 -28.33
N ASP A 245 -27.70 4.29 -27.05
CA ASP A 245 -28.65 4.75 -26.04
C ASP A 245 -28.12 6.09 -25.49
N GLU A 246 -28.29 7.15 -26.28
CA GLU A 246 -28.35 8.52 -25.77
C GLU A 246 -29.53 8.63 -24.80
N THR A 247 -29.32 8.15 -23.58
CA THR A 247 -29.93 8.81 -22.43
C THR A 247 -28.81 9.57 -21.76
N THR A 248 -28.56 10.80 -22.24
CA THR A 248 -27.81 11.80 -21.47
C THR A 248 -28.32 11.74 -20.02
N PRO A 249 -27.51 11.32 -19.04
CA PRO A 249 -27.92 11.34 -17.66
C PRO A 249 -28.17 12.80 -17.30
N THR A 250 -29.42 13.11 -16.95
CA THR A 250 -29.82 14.48 -16.60
C THR A 250 -28.99 14.95 -15.42
N GLY A 251 -28.08 15.92 -15.63
CA GLY A 251 -27.23 16.49 -14.57
C GLY A 251 -25.73 16.50 -14.85
N MET A 252 -25.25 15.91 -15.95
CA MET A 252 -23.84 16.02 -16.34
C MET A 252 -23.52 17.43 -16.88
N PRO A 253 -22.36 18.04 -16.51
CA PRO A 253 -21.93 19.28 -17.12
C PRO A 253 -21.64 19.09 -18.62
N PRO A 254 -21.86 20.12 -19.46
CA PRO A 254 -21.63 20.02 -20.88
C PRO A 254 -20.16 19.73 -21.19
N LEU A 255 -19.93 18.87 -22.18
CA LEU A 255 -18.61 18.56 -22.74
C LEU A 255 -17.87 19.87 -23.05
N ARG A 256 -16.64 20.01 -22.52
CA ARG A 256 -15.74 21.10 -22.87
C ARG A 256 -14.64 20.60 -23.78
N THR A 257 -14.60 21.14 -24.99
CA THR A 257 -13.50 20.95 -25.92
C THR A 257 -12.28 21.72 -25.41
N LEU A 258 -11.16 21.04 -25.22
CA LEU A 258 -9.86 21.65 -24.92
C LEU A 258 -8.96 21.48 -26.14
N GLU A 259 -8.42 22.58 -26.64
CA GLU A 259 -7.42 22.57 -27.72
C GLU A 259 -6.02 22.51 -27.10
N PHE A 260 -5.19 21.61 -27.60
CA PHE A 260 -3.80 21.48 -27.18
C PHE A 260 -2.87 21.58 -28.40
N GLU A 261 -1.78 22.30 -28.25
CA GLU A 261 -0.68 22.31 -29.22
C GLU A 261 0.39 21.32 -28.73
N THR A 262 0.75 20.33 -29.56
CA THR A 262 1.85 19.40 -29.26
C THR A 262 3.00 19.63 -30.21
N GLY A 263 4.21 19.80 -29.66
CA GLY A 263 5.46 19.93 -30.43
C GLY A 263 6.38 18.75 -30.19
N GLN A 264 6.97 18.20 -31.25
CA GLN A 264 8.09 17.25 -31.14
C GLN A 264 9.41 18.00 -31.09
N PHE A 265 10.25 17.73 -30.08
CA PHE A 265 11.61 18.24 -30.03
C PHE A 265 12.48 17.52 -31.07
N VAL A 266 12.87 18.25 -32.13
CA VAL A 266 13.91 17.83 -33.07
C VAL A 266 15.14 18.70 -32.84
N GLN A 267 16.33 18.09 -32.86
CA GLN A 267 17.64 18.74 -32.66
C GLN A 267 17.85 20.00 -33.54
N PRO A 268 18.73 20.93 -33.13
CA PRO A 268 18.54 22.37 -33.34
C PRO A 268 19.04 22.94 -34.68
N GLU A 269 18.92 22.24 -35.82
CA GLU A 269 19.40 22.79 -37.11
C GLU A 269 18.47 22.64 -38.33
N ALA A 270 17.20 22.25 -38.18
CA ALA A 270 16.24 22.30 -39.29
C ALA A 270 14.91 22.92 -38.85
N GLY A 271 14.43 23.90 -39.63
CA GLY A 271 13.31 24.77 -39.32
C GLY A 271 12.04 24.03 -38.85
N VAL A 272 11.42 24.62 -37.83
CA VAL A 272 10.18 24.14 -37.19
C VAL A 272 9.06 24.05 -38.23
N PRO A 273 8.48 22.85 -38.49
CA PRO A 273 7.26 22.76 -39.28
C PRO A 273 6.07 23.32 -38.46
N ALA A 274 5.08 23.88 -39.16
CA ALA A 274 3.89 24.44 -38.53
C ALA A 274 3.15 23.37 -37.71
N LEU A 275 2.77 23.72 -36.48
CA LEU A 275 2.00 22.87 -35.57
C LEU A 275 0.64 22.54 -36.21
N GLU A 276 0.31 21.25 -36.30
CA GLU A 276 -1.02 20.79 -36.67
C GLU A 276 -1.89 20.71 -35.41
N ALA A 277 -3.01 21.44 -35.40
CA ALA A 277 -3.99 21.33 -34.33
C ALA A 277 -4.71 19.98 -34.45
N GLN A 278 -4.59 19.15 -33.41
CA GLN A 278 -5.33 17.89 -33.31
C GLN A 278 -6.44 18.03 -32.27
N THR A 279 -7.68 17.84 -32.70
CA THR A 279 -8.83 17.77 -31.79
C THR A 279 -8.91 16.35 -31.23
N VAL A 280 -8.69 16.20 -29.92
CA VAL A 280 -8.85 14.92 -29.23
C VAL A 280 -10.07 15.01 -28.33
N GLU A 281 -11.06 14.13 -28.53
CA GLU A 281 -12.16 13.95 -27.60
C GLU A 281 -11.64 13.26 -26.34
N VAL A 282 -11.30 14.04 -25.32
CA VAL A 282 -10.93 13.53 -24.01
C VAL A 282 -12.20 13.32 -23.19
N VAL A 283 -12.64 12.06 -23.08
CA VAL A 283 -13.62 11.68 -22.07
C VAL A 283 -12.87 11.59 -20.75
N THR A 284 -12.98 12.63 -19.92
CA THR A 284 -12.57 12.52 -18.51
C THR A 284 -13.65 11.70 -17.81
N LEU A 285 -13.46 10.38 -17.76
CA LEU A 285 -14.21 9.54 -16.85
C LEU A 285 -13.62 9.76 -15.46
N GLU A 286 -14.29 10.58 -14.66
CA GLU A 286 -14.19 10.41 -13.21
C GLU A 286 -14.80 9.06 -12.89
N PHE A 287 -13.94 8.05 -12.83
CA PHE A 287 -14.29 6.84 -12.12
C PHE A 287 -14.41 7.29 -10.67
N GLU A 288 -15.64 7.36 -10.14
CA GLU A 288 -15.80 6.87 -8.77
C GLU A 288 -15.15 5.49 -8.82
N GLU A 289 -14.01 5.33 -8.15
CA GLU A 289 -13.50 3.99 -7.87
C GLU A 289 -14.74 3.20 -7.47
N ALA A 290 -15.08 2.18 -8.27
CA ALA A 290 -16.12 1.25 -7.91
C ALA A 290 -15.61 0.69 -6.59
N ASN A 291 -16.13 1.29 -5.53
CA ASN A 291 -15.60 1.21 -4.22
C ASN A 291 -15.74 -0.27 -3.92
N THR A 292 -14.65 -1.03 -4.02
CA THR A 292 -14.50 -2.24 -3.22
C THR A 292 -14.27 -1.76 -1.79
N ASP A 293 -15.18 -0.90 -1.32
CA ASP A 293 -15.51 -0.73 0.05
C ASP A 293 -15.91 -2.14 0.44
N SER A 294 -15.04 -2.78 1.22
CA SER A 294 -15.60 -3.39 2.41
C SER A 294 -16.34 -2.25 3.11
N GLY A 295 -17.60 -2.02 2.73
CA GLY A 295 -18.44 -0.99 3.34
C GLY A 295 -18.38 -1.15 4.85
N PRO A 296 -18.77 -0.12 5.62
CA PRO A 296 -18.75 -0.19 7.07
C PRO A 296 -19.31 -1.55 7.49
N ILE A 297 -18.52 -2.32 8.25
CA ILE A 297 -18.96 -3.64 8.70
C ILE A 297 -20.24 -3.38 9.49
N SER A 298 -21.37 -3.80 8.92
CA SER A 298 -22.65 -3.82 9.60
C SER A 298 -22.53 -4.82 10.75
N GLY A 299 -22.17 -4.33 11.93
CA GLY A 299 -21.98 -5.13 13.13
C GLY A 299 -21.37 -4.31 14.28
N GLU A 300 -21.64 -4.73 15.52
CA GLU A 300 -20.90 -4.20 16.67
C GLU A 300 -19.52 -4.87 16.78
N PRO A 301 -18.48 -4.15 17.22
CA PRO A 301 -17.22 -4.76 17.57
C PRO A 301 -17.43 -5.84 18.64
N THR A 302 -16.98 -7.05 18.32
CA THR A 302 -17.11 -8.23 19.20
C THR A 302 -15.97 -8.32 20.21
N LEU A 303 -14.89 -7.59 19.97
CA LEU A 303 -13.70 -7.50 20.82
C LEU A 303 -13.63 -6.10 21.45
N VAL A 304 -13.27 -6.05 22.72
CA VAL A 304 -13.08 -4.83 23.50
C VAL A 304 -11.67 -4.87 24.10
N LEU A 305 -10.87 -3.86 23.77
CA LEU A 305 -9.54 -3.64 24.35
C LEU A 305 -9.60 -2.39 25.23
N GLY A 306 -9.34 -2.54 26.52
CA GLY A 306 -9.22 -1.41 27.45
C GLY A 306 -7.76 -1.06 27.64
N VAL A 307 -7.37 0.19 27.32
CA VAL A 307 -6.03 0.71 27.58
C VAL A 307 -6.16 2.02 28.33
N TYR A 308 -5.60 2.09 29.53
CA TYR A 308 -5.79 3.21 30.44
C TYR A 308 -4.45 3.86 30.77
N GLY A 309 -4.15 4.99 30.15
CA GLY A 309 -2.96 5.80 30.44
C GLY A 309 -3.25 6.95 31.41
N TRP A 310 -4.34 7.69 31.21
CA TRP A 310 -4.68 8.83 32.06
C TRP A 310 -5.64 8.51 33.18
N ASP A 311 -6.78 7.91 32.82
CA ASP A 311 -7.86 7.64 33.74
C ASP A 311 -8.69 6.47 33.27
N LYS A 312 -9.14 5.67 34.24
CA LYS A 312 -10.07 4.56 34.01
C LYS A 312 -11.50 5.09 34.01
N VAL A 313 -12.03 5.37 32.82
CA VAL A 313 -13.43 5.79 32.66
C VAL A 313 -14.34 4.58 32.93
N SER A 314 -15.34 4.77 33.80
CA SER A 314 -16.37 3.77 34.05
C SER A 314 -17.28 3.64 32.82
N GLU A 315 -17.01 2.63 31.99
CA GLU A 315 -17.79 2.31 30.80
C GLU A 315 -18.65 1.07 31.03
N THR A 316 -19.76 0.94 30.30
CA THR A 316 -20.70 -0.18 30.45
C THR A 316 -20.20 -1.48 29.83
N LYS A 317 -19.25 -1.41 28.89
CA LYS A 317 -18.65 -2.58 28.24
C LYS A 317 -17.41 -3.02 29.02
N THR A 318 -17.36 -4.29 29.41
CA THR A 318 -16.19 -4.90 30.04
C THR A 318 -15.14 -5.27 28.99
N PRO A 319 -13.87 -4.87 29.15
CA PRO A 319 -12.80 -5.26 28.24
C PRO A 319 -12.61 -6.79 28.18
N ASN A 320 -12.39 -7.32 26.97
CA ASN A 320 -11.90 -8.69 26.80
C ASN A 320 -10.45 -8.81 27.26
N VAL A 321 -9.66 -7.77 27.00
CA VAL A 321 -8.31 -7.60 27.52
C VAL A 321 -8.19 -6.19 28.06
N GLU A 322 -7.61 -6.05 29.25
CA GLU A 322 -7.39 -4.79 29.94
C GLU A 322 -5.89 -4.57 30.18
N LEU A 323 -5.41 -3.38 29.82
CA LEU A 323 -4.06 -2.89 30.06
C LEU A 323 -4.16 -1.61 30.88
N ASP A 324 -3.75 -1.68 32.16
CA ASP A 324 -3.70 -0.54 33.06
C ASP A 324 -2.27 0.00 33.13
N TRP A 325 -2.05 1.19 32.59
CA TRP A 325 -0.75 1.82 32.43
C TRP A 325 -0.65 3.18 33.12
N GLN A 326 -1.58 3.47 34.05
CA GLN A 326 -1.62 4.71 34.79
C GLN A 326 -0.35 4.93 35.63
N GLU A 327 0.36 3.87 36.03
CA GLU A 327 1.64 4.00 36.76
C GLU A 327 2.77 4.62 35.91
N TYR A 328 2.66 4.57 34.57
CA TYR A 328 3.67 5.12 33.64
C TYR A 328 3.30 6.52 33.14
N CYS A 329 2.17 7.05 33.58
CA CYS A 329 1.55 8.24 33.01
C CYS A 329 1.03 9.15 34.12
N ASP A 330 1.47 10.41 34.13
CA ASP A 330 0.90 11.43 35.03
C ASP A 330 0.54 12.68 34.23
N ARG A 331 -0.76 12.95 34.15
CA ARG A 331 -1.30 14.08 33.39
C ARG A 331 -0.93 15.44 33.98
N THR A 332 -0.69 15.52 35.29
CA THR A 332 -0.33 16.75 36.00
C THR A 332 1.10 17.16 35.70
N THR A 333 2.02 16.21 35.82
CA THR A 333 3.45 16.42 35.53
C THR A 333 3.78 16.26 34.05
N ARG A 334 2.81 15.79 33.24
CA ARG A 334 2.97 15.34 31.85
C ARG A 334 4.03 14.25 31.69
N GLN A 335 4.17 13.40 32.70
CA GLN A 335 4.96 12.20 32.60
C GLN A 335 4.29 11.25 31.60
N VAL A 336 5.09 10.72 30.68
CA VAL A 336 4.72 9.69 29.72
C VAL A 336 5.80 8.60 29.71
N PRO A 337 5.51 7.40 29.19
CA PRO A 337 6.50 6.34 29.14
C PRO A 337 7.70 6.73 28.28
N THR A 338 8.88 6.24 28.65
CA THR A 338 10.11 6.40 27.86
C THR A 338 10.20 5.33 26.76
N PRO A 339 11.07 5.49 25.75
CA PRO A 339 11.32 4.44 24.76
C PRO A 339 11.70 3.09 25.40
N ASP A 340 12.52 3.10 26.45
CA ASP A 340 12.90 1.88 27.17
C ASP A 340 11.69 1.22 27.86
N THR A 341 10.79 2.02 28.44
CA THR A 341 9.54 1.52 29.02
C THR A 341 8.63 0.90 27.95
N TRP A 342 8.59 1.50 26.76
CA TRP A 342 7.86 0.94 25.63
C TRP A 342 8.41 -0.41 25.19
N ASP A 343 9.71 -0.48 24.94
CA ASP A 343 10.36 -1.70 24.43
C ASP A 343 10.34 -2.85 25.44
N SER A 344 10.54 -2.55 26.72
CA SER A 344 10.65 -3.58 27.77
C SER A 344 9.32 -4.03 28.36
N ILE A 345 8.28 -3.18 28.35
CA ILE A 345 7.02 -3.43 29.07
C ILE A 345 5.81 -3.29 28.15
N LEU A 346 5.58 -2.10 27.58
CA LEU A 346 4.29 -1.78 26.96
C LEU A 346 4.07 -2.49 25.63
N PHE A 347 5.08 -2.57 24.75
CA PHE A 347 4.97 -3.33 23.51
C PHE A 347 4.79 -4.83 23.75
N PRO A 348 5.58 -5.49 24.62
CA PRO A 348 5.32 -6.89 25.00
C PRO A 348 3.89 -7.13 25.48
N GLN A 349 3.35 -6.24 26.32
CA GLN A 349 1.97 -6.34 26.81
C GLN A 349 0.94 -6.15 25.69
N LEU A 350 1.16 -5.22 24.75
CA LEU A 350 0.28 -5.08 23.57
C LEU A 350 0.31 -6.31 22.67
N GLN A 351 1.48 -6.91 22.45
CA GLN A 351 1.59 -8.14 21.65
C GLN A 351 0.87 -9.30 22.35
N GLN A 352 0.99 -9.41 23.68
CA GLN A 352 0.23 -10.40 24.45
C GLN A 352 -1.28 -10.15 24.38
N ALA A 353 -1.71 -8.89 24.46
CA ALA A 353 -3.11 -8.53 24.30
C ALA A 353 -3.62 -8.91 22.90
N LYS A 354 -2.86 -8.59 21.85
CA LYS A 354 -3.16 -8.97 20.47
C LYS A 354 -3.31 -10.49 20.33
N GLN A 355 -2.39 -11.27 20.89
CA GLN A 355 -2.45 -12.73 20.85
C GLN A 355 -3.69 -13.28 21.57
N THR A 356 -4.04 -12.73 22.73
CA THR A 356 -5.24 -13.11 23.48
C THR A 356 -6.51 -12.80 22.69
N LEU A 357 -6.60 -11.60 22.09
CA LEU A 357 -7.74 -11.22 21.25
C LEU A 357 -7.94 -12.15 20.04
N ILE A 358 -6.84 -12.59 19.41
CA ILE A 358 -6.87 -13.56 18.30
C ILE A 358 -7.43 -14.92 18.75
N GLN A 359 -7.17 -15.35 19.99
CA GLN A 359 -7.69 -16.60 20.55
C GLN A 359 -9.20 -16.52 20.86
N ILE A 360 -9.70 -15.33 21.19
CA ILE A 360 -11.12 -15.13 21.52
C ILE A 360 -11.98 -15.12 20.25
N SER A 361 -11.52 -14.45 19.19
CA SER A 361 -12.29 -14.31 17.96
C SER A 361 -11.38 -14.22 16.73
N SER A 362 -11.85 -14.78 15.61
CA SER A 362 -11.27 -14.52 14.30
C SER A 362 -11.52 -13.09 13.82
N SER A 363 -12.49 -12.38 14.41
CA SER A 363 -12.73 -10.97 14.15
C SER A 363 -11.49 -10.12 14.49
N ARG A 364 -11.30 -9.05 13.73
CA ARG A 364 -10.24 -8.05 13.92
C ARG A 364 -10.83 -6.66 14.17
N TYR A 365 -12.12 -6.59 14.49
CA TYR A 365 -12.83 -5.36 14.77
C TYR A 365 -12.91 -5.11 16.29
N ILE A 366 -12.18 -4.10 16.75
CA ILE A 366 -11.92 -3.83 18.16
C ILE A 366 -12.61 -2.53 18.59
N TYR A 367 -13.33 -2.59 19.69
CA TYR A 367 -13.75 -1.41 20.44
C TYR A 367 -12.64 -1.00 21.40
N LEU A 368 -12.04 0.17 21.19
CA LEU A 368 -10.99 0.68 22.08
C LEU A 368 -11.62 1.52 23.18
N LEU A 369 -11.32 1.15 24.43
CA LEU A 369 -11.69 1.86 25.63
C LEU A 369 -10.48 2.52 26.28
N GLY A 370 -10.72 3.66 26.92
CA GLY A 370 -9.77 4.35 27.78
C GLY A 370 -9.17 5.62 27.17
N ASN A 371 -8.55 6.41 28.05
CA ASN A 371 -7.91 7.68 27.72
C ASN A 371 -6.40 7.52 27.84
N CYS A 372 -5.67 7.92 26.81
CA CYS A 372 -4.23 7.72 26.71
C CYS A 372 -3.51 8.99 26.20
N PRO A 373 -2.20 9.13 26.44
CA PRO A 373 -1.35 10.06 25.68
C PRO A 373 -1.49 9.86 24.17
N LEU A 374 -1.21 10.90 23.38
CA LEU A 374 -1.34 10.84 21.93
C LEU A 374 -0.39 9.81 21.32
N THR A 375 0.86 9.79 21.77
CA THR A 375 1.88 8.82 21.35
C THR A 375 1.54 7.39 21.73
N MET A 376 0.80 7.19 22.83
CA MET A 376 0.29 5.88 23.22
C MET A 376 -0.83 5.42 22.29
N SER A 377 -1.77 6.30 21.93
CA SER A 377 -2.76 6.00 20.88
C SER A 377 -2.09 5.65 19.54
N LEU A 378 -1.03 6.37 19.16
CA LEU A 378 -0.25 6.08 17.96
C LEU A 378 0.35 4.66 18.00
N ALA A 379 1.00 4.30 19.11
CA ALA A 379 1.64 2.99 19.30
C ALA A 379 0.64 1.82 19.35
N ILE A 380 -0.55 2.04 19.93
CA ILE A 380 -1.66 1.07 19.86
C ILE A 380 -2.05 0.88 18.40
N GLY A 381 -2.27 1.97 17.65
CA GLY A 381 -2.61 1.90 16.22
C GLY A 381 -1.57 1.11 15.43
N PHE A 382 -0.30 1.41 15.66
CA PHE A 382 0.85 0.73 15.03
C PHE A 382 0.88 -0.77 15.34
N THR A 383 0.56 -1.18 16.58
CA THR A 383 0.53 -2.61 16.96
C THR A 383 -0.61 -3.39 16.29
N PHE A 384 -1.69 -2.70 15.93
CA PHE A 384 -2.88 -3.24 15.29
C PHE A 384 -3.07 -2.62 13.89
N PRO A 385 -2.19 -2.93 12.93
CA PRO A 385 -2.15 -2.23 11.65
C PRO A 385 -3.37 -2.54 10.78
N TYR A 386 -3.86 -1.52 10.07
CA TYR A 386 -5.07 -1.62 9.24
C TYR A 386 -4.91 -2.61 8.08
N VAL A 387 -3.70 -2.66 7.53
CA VAL A 387 -3.23 -3.61 6.51
C VAL A 387 -3.28 -5.07 6.94
N ALA A 388 -3.16 -5.37 8.24
CA ALA A 388 -3.40 -6.71 8.79
C ALA A 388 -4.87 -7.00 9.11
N GLY A 389 -5.79 -6.12 8.67
CA GLY A 389 -7.24 -6.28 8.82
C GLY A 389 -7.82 -5.73 10.13
N TYR A 390 -7.01 -5.11 10.99
CA TYR A 390 -7.50 -4.52 12.24
C TYR A 390 -8.29 -3.24 12.00
N LYS A 391 -9.48 -3.18 12.60
CA LYS A 391 -10.38 -2.02 12.55
C LYS A 391 -10.68 -1.58 13.98
N PHE A 392 -10.72 -0.28 14.23
CA PHE A 392 -11.08 0.26 15.54
C PHE A 392 -12.38 1.05 15.48
N ARG A 393 -13.18 0.92 16.53
CA ARG A 393 -14.24 1.88 16.92
C ARG A 393 -13.89 2.43 18.29
N LEU A 394 -13.97 3.76 18.46
CA LEU A 394 -13.77 4.43 19.75
C LEU A 394 -14.64 5.67 19.87
N LYS A 395 -14.82 6.19 21.09
CA LYS A 395 -15.48 7.47 21.30
C LYS A 395 -14.47 8.62 21.18
N GLN A 396 -14.83 9.64 20.42
CA GLN A 396 -14.05 10.86 20.21
C GLN A 396 -14.93 12.08 20.44
N PHE A 397 -14.47 13.00 21.29
CA PHE A 397 -15.14 14.28 21.48
C PHE A 397 -15.09 15.08 20.18
N THR A 398 -16.27 15.40 19.64
CA THR A 398 -16.48 16.02 18.33
C THR A 398 -17.64 16.99 18.43
N GLY A 399 -17.46 18.25 18.02
CA GLY A 399 -18.57 19.20 17.94
C GLY A 399 -19.28 19.56 19.27
N GLY A 400 -18.75 19.14 20.42
CA GLY A 400 -19.39 19.35 21.73
C GLY A 400 -19.94 18.08 22.39
N GLU A 401 -19.90 16.94 21.71
CA GLU A 401 -20.42 15.66 22.20
C GLU A 401 -19.44 14.50 21.95
N MET A 402 -19.68 13.34 22.57
CA MET A 402 -18.90 12.13 22.29
C MET A 402 -19.53 11.39 21.11
N ALA A 403 -18.82 11.34 19.99
CA ALA A 403 -19.24 10.58 18.80
C ALA A 403 -18.41 9.30 18.64
N PHE A 404 -18.98 8.26 18.04
CA PHE A 404 -18.20 7.09 17.65
C PHE A 404 -17.46 7.37 16.36
N TRP A 405 -16.15 7.09 16.36
CA TRP A 405 -15.29 7.16 15.19
C TRP A 405 -14.77 5.78 14.83
N GLU A 406 -14.71 5.49 13.53
CA GLU A 406 -14.23 4.21 13.01
C GLU A 406 -13.05 4.36 12.05
N SER A 407 -12.03 3.52 12.23
CA SER A 407 -10.86 3.55 11.35
C SER A 407 -11.09 2.92 9.97
N SER A 408 -12.22 2.24 9.80
CA SER A 408 -12.71 1.69 8.53
C SER A 408 -13.74 2.57 7.82
N ALA A 409 -13.99 3.79 8.31
CA ALA A 409 -14.82 4.74 7.60
C ALA A 409 -14.19 5.11 6.25
N SER A 410 -15.00 5.19 5.20
CA SER A 410 -14.55 5.66 3.88
C SER A 410 -14.06 7.11 4.03
N PRO A 411 -12.86 7.45 3.55
CA PRO A 411 -12.27 8.77 3.73
C PRO A 411 -13.14 9.87 3.10
N SER A 412 -13.12 11.06 3.70
CA SER A 412 -13.63 12.28 3.06
C SER A 412 -12.56 12.93 2.17
N GLU A 413 -12.88 14.08 1.59
CA GLU A 413 -11.94 14.92 0.82
C GLU A 413 -10.99 15.76 1.70
N ALA A 414 -10.94 15.51 3.01
CA ALA A 414 -10.08 16.29 3.90
C ALA A 414 -8.60 16.04 3.60
N GLN A 415 -7.82 17.11 3.49
CA GLN A 415 -6.40 17.07 3.15
C GLN A 415 -5.56 17.96 4.06
N LEU A 416 -4.33 17.53 4.32
CA LEU A 416 -3.29 18.38 4.88
C LEU A 416 -2.69 19.30 3.81
N GLU A 417 -2.17 20.42 4.24
CA GLU A 417 -1.37 21.37 3.48
C GLU A 417 -0.06 21.61 4.22
N VAL A 418 1.05 21.58 3.49
CA VAL A 418 2.36 21.93 4.03
C VAL A 418 2.43 23.45 4.14
N ILE A 419 2.41 23.95 5.38
CA ILE A 419 2.39 25.39 5.67
C ILE A 419 3.81 25.94 5.73
N GLN A 420 4.76 25.15 6.21
CA GLN A 420 6.17 25.51 6.31
C GLN A 420 7.04 24.32 5.97
N GLU A 421 8.12 24.58 5.26
CA GLU A 421 9.09 23.58 4.86
C GLU A 421 10.48 24.24 4.75
N GLN A 422 11.48 23.63 5.41
CA GLN A 422 12.85 24.12 5.40
C GLN A 422 13.86 22.99 5.66
N GLY A 423 15.10 23.21 5.23
CA GLY A 423 16.24 22.33 5.50
C GLY A 423 16.89 21.76 4.24
N THR A 424 17.76 20.78 4.45
CA THR A 424 18.50 20.07 3.40
C THR A 424 18.37 18.56 3.58
N GLY A 425 18.84 17.79 2.60
CA GLY A 425 18.90 16.32 2.76
C GLY A 425 19.74 15.89 3.96
N GLY A 426 19.32 14.81 4.61
CA GLY A 426 20.01 14.19 5.73
C GLY A 426 19.10 13.29 6.57
N SER A 427 19.70 12.58 7.52
CA SER A 427 19.07 11.42 8.18
C SER A 427 17.86 11.77 9.06
N ASN A 428 17.77 12.98 9.62
CA ASN A 428 16.74 13.32 10.62
C ASN A 428 15.79 14.42 10.13
N LEU A 429 14.54 14.04 9.85
CA LEU A 429 13.46 14.94 9.44
C LEU A 429 12.47 15.17 10.59
N ILE A 430 12.21 16.42 10.97
CA ILE A 430 11.03 16.76 11.77
C ILE A 430 9.81 16.81 10.84
N PHE A 431 8.79 16.01 11.16
CA PHE A 431 7.48 16.10 10.52
C PHE A 431 6.44 16.46 11.59
N ALA A 432 5.89 17.67 11.50
CA ALA A 432 4.99 18.20 12.52
C ALA A 432 3.57 18.43 11.98
N ILE A 433 2.55 18.05 12.76
CA ILE A 433 1.14 18.15 12.36
C ILE A 433 0.31 18.90 13.41
N GLY A 434 -0.22 20.07 13.05
CA GLY A 434 -1.18 20.81 13.86
C GLY A 434 -2.60 20.57 13.37
N ILE A 435 -3.45 19.91 14.14
CA ILE A 435 -4.88 19.70 13.80
C ILE A 435 -5.78 20.43 14.80
N SER A 436 -5.68 20.07 16.08
CA SER A 436 -6.54 20.64 17.12
C SER A 436 -6.14 22.07 17.50
N VAL A 437 -4.86 22.38 17.32
CA VAL A 437 -4.25 23.68 17.55
C VAL A 437 -2.97 23.77 16.74
N SER A 438 -2.63 24.97 16.26
CA SER A 438 -1.35 25.21 15.62
C SER A 438 -0.22 25.11 16.65
N ILE A 439 0.79 24.30 16.34
CA ILE A 439 1.99 24.11 17.18
C ILE A 439 3.25 24.68 16.53
N TRP A 440 3.10 25.43 15.42
CA TRP A 440 4.21 25.96 14.64
C TRP A 440 5.28 26.65 15.48
N LYS A 441 4.88 27.57 16.37
CA LYS A 441 5.83 28.33 17.20
C LYS A 441 6.61 27.46 18.18
N ASP A 442 5.95 26.46 18.77
CA ASP A 442 6.57 25.53 19.72
C ASP A 442 7.57 24.63 19.00
N VAL A 443 7.19 24.12 17.81
CA VAL A 443 8.04 23.27 16.96
C VAL A 443 9.24 24.03 16.40
N GLN A 444 9.03 25.28 15.95
CA GLN A 444 10.11 26.13 15.48
C GLN A 444 11.15 26.36 16.58
N GLN A 445 10.71 26.74 17.79
CA GLN A 445 11.62 26.92 18.93
C GLN A 445 12.34 25.63 19.33
N PHE A 446 11.66 24.48 19.21
CA PHE A 446 12.25 23.18 19.47
C PHE A 446 13.37 22.86 18.46
N GLN A 447 13.14 23.10 17.17
CA GLN A 447 14.17 22.90 16.14
C GLN A 447 15.35 23.86 16.29
N GLU A 448 15.10 25.14 16.57
CA GLU A 448 16.16 26.14 16.79
C GLU A 448 17.08 25.76 17.96
N ARG A 449 16.53 25.20 19.05
CA ARG A 449 17.32 24.74 20.21
C ARG A 449 18.12 23.46 19.94
N ASN A 450 17.77 22.72 18.89
CA ASN A 450 18.33 21.41 18.57
C ASN A 450 18.81 21.36 17.10
N GLN A 451 19.28 22.50 16.56
CA GLN A 451 19.59 22.65 15.13
C GLN A 451 20.61 21.62 14.62
N ASP A 452 21.52 21.15 15.48
CA ASP A 452 22.56 20.18 15.12
C ASP A 452 22.02 18.74 15.02
N GLN A 453 20.79 18.49 15.46
CA GLN A 453 20.16 17.16 15.46
C GLN A 453 19.26 16.91 14.25
N PHE A 454 18.81 17.96 13.55
CA PHE A 454 17.77 17.88 12.53
C PHE A 454 18.21 18.53 11.21
N ASN A 455 18.01 17.83 10.11
CA ASN A 455 18.39 18.28 8.76
C ASN A 455 17.27 19.06 8.09
N ALA A 456 16.02 18.67 8.35
CA ALA A 456 14.84 19.25 7.72
C ALA A 456 13.66 19.31 8.67
N LEU A 457 12.74 20.23 8.38
CA LEU A 457 11.50 20.43 9.10
C LEU A 457 10.37 20.66 8.10
N VAL A 458 9.30 19.88 8.24
CA VAL A 458 8.04 20.02 7.51
C VAL A 458 6.92 20.18 8.53
N TYR A 459 6.11 21.22 8.35
CA TYR A 459 4.93 21.49 9.18
C TYR A 459 3.67 21.51 8.34
N ALA A 460 2.70 20.68 8.72
CA ALA A 460 1.44 20.51 8.01
C ALA A 460 0.23 20.81 8.92
N GLU A 461 -0.81 21.39 8.32
CA GLU A 461 -2.11 21.64 8.95
C GLU A 461 -3.22 21.19 7.99
N PRO A 462 -4.45 20.89 8.46
CA PRO A 462 -5.59 20.70 7.57
C PRO A 462 -5.82 21.96 6.73
N LYS A 463 -6.21 21.80 5.44
CA LYS A 463 -6.51 22.94 4.54
C LYS A 463 -7.54 23.93 5.10
N GLN A 464 -8.41 23.47 6.00
CA GLN A 464 -9.42 24.32 6.65
C GLN A 464 -8.88 25.07 7.89
N GLY A 465 -7.59 24.92 8.21
CA GLY A 465 -6.94 25.44 9.40
C GLY A 465 -7.10 24.55 10.63
N THR A 466 -6.51 24.99 11.74
CA THR A 466 -6.52 24.24 13.01
C THR A 466 -7.69 24.63 13.93
N GLY A 467 -8.11 23.69 14.78
CA GLY A 467 -9.13 23.93 15.79
C GLY A 467 -9.88 22.67 16.22
N GLN A 468 -10.61 22.79 17.33
CA GLN A 468 -11.42 21.69 17.89
C GLN A 468 -12.58 21.22 17.00
N ARG A 469 -12.94 22.01 15.98
CA ARG A 469 -14.03 21.71 15.02
C ARG A 469 -13.53 21.42 13.61
N THR A 470 -12.21 21.34 13.42
CA THR A 470 -11.64 21.08 12.09
C THR A 470 -12.05 19.71 11.57
N LEU A 471 -11.93 18.66 12.40
CA LEU A 471 -12.42 17.32 12.06
C LEU A 471 -13.87 17.20 12.53
N LYS A 472 -14.76 16.86 11.61
CA LYS A 472 -16.22 16.74 11.87
C LYS A 472 -16.65 15.30 12.02
N SER A 473 -15.85 14.36 11.53
CA SER A 473 -16.16 12.94 11.49
C SER A 473 -14.89 12.08 11.49
N ASP A 474 -15.09 10.78 11.68
CA ASP A 474 -14.07 9.76 11.42
C ASP A 474 -13.58 9.75 9.98
N LYS A 475 -14.45 10.01 9.00
CA LYS A 475 -14.07 10.13 7.58
C LYS A 475 -12.97 11.16 7.36
N ASP A 476 -13.06 12.31 8.03
CA ASP A 476 -12.01 13.35 7.98
C ASP A 476 -10.72 12.87 8.64
N ALA A 477 -10.83 12.17 9.77
CA ALA A 477 -9.67 11.63 10.46
C ALA A 477 -8.94 10.56 9.64
N VAL A 478 -9.68 9.67 8.97
CA VAL A 478 -9.12 8.65 8.07
C VAL A 478 -8.46 9.30 6.86
N ALA A 479 -9.12 10.28 6.24
CA ALA A 479 -8.57 11.02 5.09
C ALA A 479 -7.26 11.74 5.43
N LEU A 480 -7.24 12.46 6.55
CA LEU A 480 -6.03 13.15 7.01
C LEU A 480 -4.92 12.18 7.44
N ALA A 481 -5.25 11.02 8.03
CA ALA A 481 -4.25 10.03 8.42
C ALA A 481 -3.59 9.39 7.18
N LEU A 482 -4.39 9.11 6.14
CA LEU A 482 -3.90 8.66 4.83
C LEU A 482 -2.96 9.70 4.20
N HIS A 483 -3.40 10.94 4.12
CA HIS A 483 -2.62 12.01 3.50
C HIS A 483 -1.37 12.37 4.33
N ALA A 484 -1.44 12.30 5.66
CA ALA A 484 -0.27 12.48 6.53
C ALA A 484 0.81 11.44 6.22
N LYS A 485 0.43 10.16 6.09
CA LYS A 485 1.37 9.10 5.74
C LYS A 485 1.99 9.32 4.36
N GLU A 486 1.19 9.74 3.37
CA GLU A 486 1.69 10.06 2.03
C GLU A 486 2.69 11.23 2.06
N LEU A 487 2.37 12.32 2.77
CA LEU A 487 3.29 13.44 2.94
C LEU A 487 4.57 13.01 3.67
N MET A 488 4.48 12.21 4.73
CA MET A 488 5.65 11.66 5.42
C MET A 488 6.52 10.84 4.48
N HIS A 489 5.92 10.03 3.61
CA HIS A 489 6.62 9.26 2.59
C HIS A 489 7.33 10.17 1.58
N LEU A 490 6.63 11.15 1.00
CA LEU A 490 7.19 12.10 0.05
C LEU A 490 8.33 12.93 0.65
N CYS A 491 8.15 13.42 1.87
CA CYS A 491 9.17 14.18 2.58
C CYS A 491 10.38 13.31 2.91
N ARG A 492 10.18 12.05 3.32
CA ARG A 492 11.27 11.11 3.56
C ARG A 492 12.13 10.93 2.30
N GLN A 493 11.50 10.72 1.14
CA GLN A 493 12.22 10.60 -0.12
C GLN A 493 12.93 11.89 -0.50
N LYS A 494 12.23 13.03 -0.42
CA LYS A 494 12.77 14.36 -0.76
C LYS A 494 14.00 14.73 0.06
N TYR A 495 14.00 14.42 1.35
CA TYR A 495 15.09 14.75 2.26
C TYR A 495 16.06 13.60 2.50
N GLU A 496 15.88 12.47 1.82
CA GLU A 496 16.67 11.25 2.03
C GLU A 496 16.75 10.83 3.51
N ALA A 497 15.65 11.05 4.25
CA ALA A 497 15.63 10.86 5.68
C ALA A 497 15.61 9.37 6.06
N GLU A 498 16.39 9.01 7.07
CA GLU A 498 16.39 7.68 7.69
C GLU A 498 15.37 7.62 8.83
N SER A 499 15.14 8.76 9.49
CA SER A 499 14.23 8.88 10.62
C SER A 499 13.29 10.08 10.50
N ILE A 500 12.06 9.89 10.99
CA ILE A 500 11.03 10.92 11.10
C ILE A 500 10.76 11.20 12.58
N HIS A 501 11.06 12.42 12.99
CA HIS A 501 10.73 12.98 14.29
C HIS A 501 9.32 13.58 14.24
N LEU A 502 8.34 12.79 14.68
CA LEU A 502 6.92 13.08 14.54
C LEU A 502 6.40 13.86 15.77
N ILE A 503 5.99 15.11 15.54
CA ILE A 503 5.41 15.99 16.58
C ILE A 503 3.99 16.37 16.17
N PHE A 504 2.99 16.17 17.01
CA PHE A 504 1.61 16.41 16.58
C PHE A 504 0.67 16.82 17.69
N ALA A 505 -0.32 17.63 17.33
CA ALA A 505 -1.41 18.08 18.18
C ALA A 505 -2.75 17.81 17.50
N CYS A 506 -3.37 16.68 17.82
CA CYS A 506 -4.54 16.16 17.14
C CYS A 506 -5.53 15.49 18.09
N PRO A 507 -6.73 15.12 17.63
CA PRO A 507 -7.60 14.20 18.34
C PRO A 507 -6.95 12.83 18.56
N ALA A 508 -7.24 12.16 19.67
CA ALA A 508 -6.67 10.85 19.99
C ALA A 508 -7.04 9.78 18.95
N ALA A 509 -8.26 9.83 18.41
CA ALA A 509 -8.69 8.93 17.35
C ALA A 509 -7.87 9.10 16.06
N PHE A 510 -7.53 10.34 15.67
CA PHE A 510 -6.63 10.57 14.54
C PHE A 510 -5.25 9.95 14.80
N SER A 511 -4.69 10.13 16.00
CA SER A 511 -3.39 9.53 16.36
C SER A 511 -3.42 8.00 16.23
N LEU A 512 -4.47 7.36 16.75
CA LEU A 512 -4.69 5.93 16.59
C LEU A 512 -4.74 5.52 15.11
N PHE A 513 -5.51 6.25 14.30
CA PHE A 513 -5.70 5.92 12.88
C PHE A 513 -4.41 6.11 12.09
N LEU A 514 -3.67 7.20 12.33
CA LEU A 514 -2.34 7.42 11.77
C LEU A 514 -1.42 6.25 12.11
N GLY A 515 -1.39 5.84 13.38
CA GLY A 515 -0.60 4.70 13.86
C GLY A 515 -0.88 3.42 13.05
N GLN A 516 -2.15 3.12 12.77
CA GLN A 516 -2.52 1.94 11.96
C GLN A 516 -2.01 1.97 10.51
N ARG A 517 -1.56 3.14 10.05
CA ARG A 517 -1.17 3.44 8.66
C ARG A 517 0.32 3.71 8.50
N LEU A 518 1.14 3.67 9.56
CA LEU A 518 2.55 4.11 9.52
C LEU A 518 3.56 3.14 8.89
N ASN A 519 3.16 2.00 8.32
CA ASN A 519 4.11 1.04 7.72
C ASN A 519 4.89 1.66 6.56
N ALA A 520 6.03 1.08 6.21
CA ALA A 520 6.94 1.54 5.17
C ALA A 520 7.35 3.03 5.27
N LEU A 521 7.66 3.52 6.48
CA LEU A 521 8.21 4.86 6.70
C LEU A 521 9.60 4.85 7.38
N GLY A 522 10.10 3.70 7.81
CA GLY A 522 11.42 3.57 8.44
C GLY A 522 11.32 3.80 9.94
N LEU A 523 12.23 4.59 10.51
CA LEU A 523 12.25 4.89 11.93
C LEU A 523 11.38 6.12 12.23
N ILE A 524 10.40 5.99 13.13
CA ILE A 524 9.58 7.13 13.59
C ILE A 524 9.80 7.33 15.09
N MET A 525 10.26 8.52 15.47
CA MET A 525 10.37 8.95 16.86
C MET A 525 9.24 9.91 17.17
N ALA A 526 8.25 9.48 17.96
CA ALA A 526 7.09 10.29 18.26
C ALA A 526 7.25 11.02 19.60
N TYR A 527 6.93 12.31 19.59
CA TYR A 527 7.19 13.22 20.71
C TYR A 527 5.90 13.57 21.48
N GLU A 528 6.06 13.77 22.78
CA GLU A 528 5.05 14.36 23.65
C GLU A 528 5.49 15.72 24.17
N ARG A 529 4.52 16.62 24.35
CA ARG A 529 4.79 17.98 24.85
C ARG A 529 4.98 17.98 26.36
N THR A 530 6.15 18.41 26.81
CA THR A 530 6.52 18.46 28.23
C THR A 530 5.83 19.61 28.97
N GLN A 531 5.95 19.63 30.31
CA GLN A 531 5.33 20.67 31.15
C GLN A 531 5.87 22.08 30.86
N ASP A 532 7.17 22.20 30.58
CA ASP A 532 7.87 23.44 30.23
C ASP A 532 7.64 23.90 28.78
N GLY A 533 6.84 23.15 28.01
CA GLY A 533 6.49 23.49 26.63
C GLY A 533 7.51 23.05 25.58
N SER A 534 8.49 22.24 25.95
CA SER A 534 9.36 21.54 25.01
C SER A 534 8.74 20.21 24.54
N TYR A 535 9.55 19.35 23.94
CA TYR A 535 9.15 18.03 23.44
C TYR A 535 10.17 16.97 23.86
N GLN A 536 9.67 15.80 24.25
CA GLN A 536 10.49 14.63 24.56
C GLN A 536 10.03 13.42 23.76
N ILE A 537 10.97 12.54 23.39
CA ILE A 537 10.64 11.28 22.72
C ILE A 537 9.87 10.40 23.71
N SER A 538 8.67 9.98 23.31
CA SER A 538 7.84 9.04 24.08
C SER A 538 8.02 7.63 23.55
N VAL A 539 7.84 7.43 22.23
CA VAL A 539 7.88 6.11 21.60
C VAL A 539 8.67 6.14 20.31
N ILE A 540 9.38 5.04 20.04
CA ILE A 540 10.10 4.79 18.79
C ILE A 540 9.37 3.65 18.06
N LEU A 541 8.93 3.90 16.84
CA LEU A 541 8.25 2.93 15.98
C LEU A 541 9.19 2.53 14.84
N ARG A 542 9.42 1.23 14.69
CA ARG A 542 10.16 0.64 13.56
C ARG A 542 9.15 0.18 12.53
N THR A 543 8.95 0.94 11.47
CA THR A 543 7.82 0.74 10.55
C THR A 543 8.18 0.00 9.26
N GLY A 544 9.35 -0.65 9.24
CA GLY A 544 9.71 -1.73 8.32
C GLY A 544 9.30 -3.06 8.91
#